data_AF-A0A7Y0PD96-F1
#
_entry.id   AF-A0A7Y0PD96-F1
#
_cell.length_a   1.000
_cell.length_b   1.000
_cell.length_c   1.000
_cell.angle_alpha   90.00
_cell.angle_beta   90.00
_cell.angle_gamma   90.00
#
_symmetry.space_group_name_H-M   'P 1'
#
loop_
_entity.id
_entity.type
_entity.pdbx_description
1 polymer ?
#
loop_
_entity_poly.entity_id
_entity_poly.type
_entity_poly.pdbx_seq_one_letter_code
_entity_poly.pdbx_strand_id
1 'polypeptide(L)' 'MTLDCLGQKCPLPVIRLAQNIGKVAVGEVIRVLADDPAARNDIPAWCRMKGQEYLGSPEPAAFEVRRVS' A
#
# COMPACT_ATOMS: atom_id res chain seq x y z
N MET A 1 -1.58 -7.14 7.96
CA MET A 1 -0.26 -7.60 7.46
C MET A 1 0.63 -6.39 7.17
N THR A 2 1.96 -6.49 7.29
CA THR A 2 2.89 -5.40 6.98
C THR A 2 3.86 -5.78 5.87
N LEU A 3 4.09 -4.89 4.91
CA LEU A 3 5.07 -5.03 3.83
C LEU A 3 6.19 -4.02 4.01
N ASP A 4 7.40 -4.52 4.26
CA ASP A 4 8.60 -3.67 4.32
C ASP A 4 9.14 -3.42 2.91
N CYS A 5 9.02 -2.17 2.47
CA CYS A 5 9.54 -1.67 1.21
C CYS A 5 10.48 -0.46 1.43
N LEU A 6 11.05 -0.28 2.62
CA LEU A 6 12.02 0.78 2.88
C LEU A 6 13.27 0.61 2.00
N GLY A 7 13.80 1.72 1.50
CA GLY A 7 14.90 1.74 0.54
C GLY A 7 14.52 1.30 -0.87
N GLN A 8 13.27 0.88 -1.11
CA GLN A 8 12.79 0.51 -2.45
C GLN A 8 12.11 1.71 -3.11
N LYS A 9 12.51 1.99 -4.35
CA LYS A 9 11.93 3.06 -5.16
C LYS A 9 10.74 2.57 -5.96
N CYS A 10 9.85 3.50 -6.32
CA CYS A 10 8.76 3.28 -7.25
C CYS A 10 9.28 2.60 -8.53
N PRO A 11 8.59 1.56 -9.06
CA PRO A 11 7.25 1.10 -8.67
C PRO A 11 7.22 -0.05 -7.63
N LEU A 12 8.34 -0.38 -6.97
CA LEU A 12 8.45 -1.59 -6.15
C LEU A 12 7.45 -1.65 -4.98
N PRO A 13 7.21 -0.60 -4.18
CA PRO A 13 6.22 -0.66 -3.09
C PRO A 13 4.80 -0.99 -3.59
N VAL A 14 4.41 -0.42 -4.72
CA VAL A 14 3.09 -0.67 -5.35
C VAL A 14 2.99 -2.08 -5.90
N ILE A 15 4.06 -2.59 -6.53
CA ILE A 15 4.11 -3.98 -7.02
C ILE A 15 3.97 -4.95 -5.84
N ARG A 16 4.69 -4.72 -4.74
CA ARG A 16 4.58 -5.56 -3.54
C ARG A 16 3.19 -5.51 -2.92
N LEU A 17 2.58 -4.34 -2.84
CA LEU A 17 1.19 -4.19 -2.40
C LEU A 17 0.26 -5.02 -3.30
N ALA A 18 0.36 -4.88 -4.62
CA ALA A 18 -0.48 -5.59 -5.57
C ALA A 18 -0.33 -7.12 -5.51
N GLN A 19 0.89 -7.62 -5.28
CA GLN A 19 1.15 -9.06 -5.14
C GLN A 19 0.61 -9.65 -3.83
N ASN A 20 0.38 -8.83 -2.80
CA ASN A 20 0.02 -9.29 -1.47
C ASN A 20 -1.42 -8.93 -1.06
N ILE A 21 -2.08 -8.00 -1.73
CA ILE A 21 -3.48 -7.64 -1.43
C ILE A 21 -4.42 -8.84 -1.51
N GLY A 22 -4.21 -9.76 -2.46
CA GLY A 22 -5.03 -10.97 -2.59
C GLY A 22 -4.85 -12.00 -1.46
N LYS A 23 -3.82 -11.84 -0.63
CA LYS A 23 -3.49 -12.78 0.46
C LYS A 23 -4.17 -12.45 1.79
N VAL A 24 -4.70 -11.24 1.95
CA VAL A 24 -5.48 -10.85 3.13
C VAL A 24 -6.97 -10.98 2.84
N ALA A 25 -7.80 -11.18 3.85
CA ALA A 25 -9.24 -11.27 3.66
C ALA A 25 -9.83 -9.90 3.27
N VAL A 26 -11.02 -9.90 2.65
CA VAL A 26 -11.77 -8.66 2.42
C VAL A 26 -12.09 -8.01 3.76
N GLY A 27 -11.87 -6.70 3.85
CA GLY A 27 -11.99 -5.91 5.08
C GLY A 27 -10.68 -5.78 5.86
N GLU A 28 -9.67 -6.63 5.59
CA GLU A 28 -8.39 -6.53 6.28
C GLU A 28 -7.49 -5.42 5.71
N VAL A 29 -6.55 -4.99 6.55
CA VAL A 29 -5.62 -3.90 6.26
C VAL A 29 -4.20 -4.43 6.03
N ILE A 30 -3.59 -3.94 4.95
CA ILE A 30 -2.16 -4.03 4.68
C ILE A 30 -1.52 -2.70 4.99
N ARG A 31 -0.46 -2.72 5.80
CA ARG A 31 0.45 -1.60 6.00
C ARG A 31 1.64 -1.75 5.06
N VAL A 32 1.98 -0.71 4.30
CA VAL A 32 3.15 -0.65 3.43
C VAL A 32 4.12 0.36 4.02
N LEU A 33 5.33 -0.07 4.35
CA LEU A 33 6.42 0.81 4.76
C LEU A 33 7.21 1.21 3.51
N ALA A 34 7.27 2.49 3.16
CA ALA A 34 7.99 3.00 2.01
C ALA A 34 8.44 4.44 2.27
N ASP A 35 9.75 4.69 2.12
CA ASP A 35 10.40 5.99 2.32
C ASP A 35 10.55 6.80 1.03
N ASP A 36 10.24 6.20 -0.13
CA ASP A 36 10.16 6.92 -1.40
C ASP A 36 9.02 7.95 -1.39
N PRO A 37 9.29 9.25 -1.61
CA PRO A 37 8.26 10.29 -1.71
C PRO A 37 7.16 9.98 -2.74
N ALA A 38 7.48 9.23 -3.81
CA ALA A 38 6.51 8.85 -4.83
C ALA A 38 5.37 7.97 -4.26
N ALA A 39 5.65 7.14 -3.25
CA ALA A 39 4.66 6.26 -2.62
C ALA A 39 3.44 7.01 -2.06
N ARG A 40 3.64 8.28 -1.63
CA ARG A 40 2.56 9.16 -1.15
C ARG A 40 1.48 9.39 -2.21
N ASN A 41 1.85 9.40 -3.48
CA ASN A 41 0.92 9.62 -4.59
C ASN A 41 0.52 8.29 -5.24
N ASP A 42 1.47 7.37 -5.37
CA ASP A 42 1.28 6.14 -6.14
C ASP A 42 0.39 5.12 -5.42
N ILE A 43 0.50 4.99 -4.09
CA ILE A 43 -0.35 4.07 -3.32
C ILE A 43 -1.82 4.49 -3.37
N PRO A 44 -2.19 5.76 -3.09
CA PRO A 44 -3.57 6.20 -3.25
C PRO A 44 -4.09 6.10 -4.68
N ALA A 45 -3.25 6.41 -5.68
CA ALA A 45 -3.62 6.27 -7.09
C ALA A 45 -3.90 4.79 -7.45
N TRP A 46 -3.05 3.88 -6.98
CA TRP A 46 -3.25 2.45 -7.17
C TRP A 46 -4.53 1.95 -6.50
N CYS A 47 -4.81 2.39 -5.26
CA CYS A 47 -6.05 2.05 -4.56
C CYS A 47 -7.29 2.45 -5.37
N ARG A 48 -7.32 3.69 -5.89
CA ARG A 48 -8.42 4.18 -6.76
C ARG A 48 -8.55 3.33 -8.03
N MET A 49 -7.43 2.98 -8.66
CA MET A 49 -7.42 2.19 -9.89
C MET A 49 -7.86 0.73 -9.67
N LYS A 50 -7.57 0.15 -8.51
CA LYS A 50 -7.85 -1.26 -8.19
C LYS A 50 -9.08 -1.46 -7.30
N GLY A 51 -9.85 -0.39 -7.03
CA GLY A 51 -11.04 -0.46 -6.19
C GLY A 51 -10.72 -0.88 -4.75
N GLN A 52 -9.53 -0.53 -4.24
CA GLN A 52 -9.14 -0.74 -2.85
C GLN A 52 -9.24 0.58 -2.09
N GLU A 53 -9.26 0.52 -0.77
CA GLU A 53 -9.45 1.71 0.05
C GLU A 53 -8.15 2.14 0.71
N TYR A 54 -7.73 3.38 0.48
CA TYR A 54 -6.59 3.98 1.16
C TYR A 54 -7.05 4.63 2.45
N LEU A 55 -6.51 4.18 3.59
CA LEU A 55 -6.89 4.66 4.92
C LEU A 55 -6.04 5.83 5.41
N GLY A 56 -4.96 6.15 4.70
CA GLY A 56 -4.05 7.23 5.07
C GLY A 56 -2.66 6.73 5.44
N SER A 57 -1.91 7.64 6.06
CA SER A 57 -0.54 7.44 6.49
C SER A 57 -0.45 7.82 7.97
N PRO A 58 -0.62 6.86 8.88
CA PRO A 58 -0.65 7.14 10.32
C PRO A 58 0.71 7.57 10.86
N GLU A 59 1.78 7.18 10.19
CA GLU A 59 3.18 7.48 10.53
C GLU A 59 3.95 7.84 9.26
N PRO A 60 5.05 8.61 9.38
CA PRO A 60 5.95 8.84 8.25
C PRO A 60 6.37 7.52 7.62
N ALA A 61 6.35 7.46 6.28
CA ALA A 61 6.68 6.28 5.50
C ALA A 61 5.78 5.05 5.72
N ALA A 62 4.66 5.15 6.42
CA ALA A 62 3.69 4.06 6.57
C ALA A 62 2.38 4.39 5.85
N PHE A 63 1.88 3.49 5.02
CA PHE A 63 0.64 3.66 4.24
C PHE A 63 -0.31 2.50 4.50
N GLU A 64 -1.56 2.79 4.83
CA GLU A 64 -2.56 1.75 5.13
C GLU A 64 -3.58 1.60 4.01
N VAL A 65 -3.78 0.36 3.58
CA VAL A 65 -4.68 -0.02 2.49
C VAL A 65 -5.59 -1.14 2.96
N ARG A 66 -6.90 -0.92 2.90
CA ARG A 66 -7.91 -1.93 3.19
C ARG A 66 -8.33 -2.63 1.91
N ARG A 67 -8.37 -3.97 1.97
CA ARG A 67 -8.91 -4.79 0.89
C ARG A 67 -10.43 -4.64 0.85
N VAL A 68 -10.98 -4.31 -0.31
CA VAL A 68 -12.44 -4.13 -0.50
C VAL A 68 -13.05 -5.28 -1.31
N SER A 69 -12.28 -5.90 -2.20
CA SER A 69 -12.70 -7.05 -3.03
C SER A 69 -11.59 -8.09 -3.15
#